data_AF-A0A831TFT2-F1
#
_entry.id   AF-A0A831TFT2-F1
#
_cell.length_a   1.000
_cell.length_b   1.000
_cell.length_c   1.000
_cell.angle_alpha   90.00
_cell.angle_beta   90.00
_cell.angle_gamma   90.00
#
_symmetry.space_group_name_H-M   'P 1'
#
loop_
_entity.id
_entity.type
_entity.pdbx_description
1 polymer ?
#
loop_
_entity_poly.entity_id
_entity_poly.type
_entity_poly.pdbx_seq_one_letter_code
_entity_poly.pdbx_strand_id
1 'polypeptide(L)'
;MGENIALMKYELRSPNQELVIQISLQTMNGSEGVPVYEVKVKERSLLLPSTLGLMLEQRRTGARPRLLRGLLLRLRERSGGRRLELDFRAWRVMITGDQPGDLLERNDMILNLNEPCAIEDLRWIKPGKLLRDMTLSNEGGRDCVDFAAKLGFHYVMLDGGWYGNPEDDLSDVPSL
;
A
#
# COMPACT_ATOMS: atom_id res chain seq x y z
N MET A 1 -28.68 -19.07 -17.04
CA MET A 1 -27.26 -18.86 -16.72
C MET A 1 -26.57 -18.48 -18.02
N GLY A 2 -26.25 -17.20 -18.20
CA GLY A 2 -25.60 -16.72 -19.43
C GLY A 2 -24.10 -16.94 -19.34
N GLU A 3 -23.49 -17.44 -20.40
CA GLU A 3 -22.04 -17.57 -20.51
C GLU A 3 -21.38 -16.19 -20.46
N ASN A 4 -20.32 -16.06 -19.65
CA ASN A 4 -19.48 -14.86 -19.66
C ASN A 4 -18.63 -14.88 -20.94
N ILE A 5 -19.08 -14.16 -21.97
CA ILE A 5 -18.34 -14.04 -23.23
C ILE A 5 -17.37 -12.86 -23.09
N ALA A 6 -16.07 -13.13 -23.29
CA ALA A 6 -15.04 -12.09 -23.33
C ALA A 6 -15.10 -11.37 -24.69
N LEU A 7 -15.52 -10.11 -24.66
CA LEU A 7 -15.63 -9.23 -25.84
C LEU A 7 -14.25 -8.71 -26.29
N MET A 8 -13.31 -8.57 -25.36
CA MET A 8 -11.93 -8.17 -25.61
C MET A 8 -11.05 -8.68 -24.46
N LYS A 9 -9.82 -9.10 -24.76
CA LYS A 9 -8.84 -9.55 -23.77
C LYS A 9 -7.49 -8.90 -24.06
N TYR A 10 -6.91 -8.27 -23.04
CA TYR A 10 -5.58 -7.72 -23.03
C TYR A 10 -4.75 -8.43 -21.96
N GLU A 11 -3.48 -8.69 -22.26
CA GLU A 11 -2.62 -9.45 -21.38
C GLU A 11 -1.31 -8.70 -21.18
N LEU A 12 -1.00 -8.40 -19.92
CA LEU A 12 0.27 -7.84 -19.51
C LEU A 12 1.11 -8.97 -18.93
N ARG A 13 2.31 -9.17 -19.47
CA ARG A 13 3.27 -10.16 -18.95
C ARG A 13 4.50 -9.45 -18.42
N SER A 14 5.00 -9.93 -17.29
CA SER A 14 6.34 -9.59 -16.81
C SER A 14 7.43 -10.09 -17.78
N PRO A 15 8.65 -9.50 -17.76
CA PRO A 15 9.75 -9.90 -18.64
C PRO A 15 10.12 -11.39 -18.57
N ASN A 16 10.03 -12.01 -17.38
CA ASN A 16 10.27 -13.44 -17.18
C ASN A 16 9.04 -14.32 -17.46
N GLN A 17 7.92 -13.73 -17.89
CA GLN A 17 6.65 -14.38 -18.20
C GLN A 17 5.95 -15.08 -17.02
N GLU A 18 6.46 -14.95 -15.80
CA GLU A 18 5.88 -15.62 -14.64
C GLU A 18 4.65 -14.88 -14.12
N LEU A 19 4.68 -13.54 -14.08
CA LEU A 19 3.49 -12.73 -13.77
C LEU A 19 2.71 -12.44 -15.05
N VAL A 20 1.41 -12.76 -15.02
CA VAL A 20 0.44 -12.48 -16.08
C VAL A 20 -0.77 -11.77 -15.47
N ILE A 21 -1.08 -10.57 -15.98
CA ILE A 21 -2.32 -9.86 -15.68
C ILE A 21 -3.18 -9.91 -16.93
N GLN A 22 -4.34 -10.52 -16.80
CA GLN A 22 -5.32 -10.58 -17.86
C GLN A 22 -6.42 -9.58 -17.55
N ILE A 23 -6.66 -8.63 -18.45
CA ILE A 23 -7.78 -7.69 -18.38
C ILE A 23 -8.72 -8.04 -19.53
N SER A 24 -10.01 -8.13 -19.25
CA SER A 24 -11.02 -8.46 -20.26
C SER A 24 -12.28 -7.63 -20.07
N LEU A 25 -12.99 -7.38 -21.16
CA LEU A 25 -14.35 -6.88 -21.12
C LEU A 25 -15.29 -8.07 -21.27
N GLN A 26 -16.21 -8.28 -20.33
CA GLN A 26 -17.13 -9.41 -20.32
C GLN A 26 -18.57 -8.94 -20.23
N THR A 27 -19.49 -9.75 -20.73
CA THR A 27 -20.92 -9.56 -20.44
C THR A 27 -21.26 -10.26 -19.13
N MET A 28 -21.70 -9.50 -18.12
CA MET A 28 -22.08 -10.03 -16.82
C MET A 28 -23.45 -9.48 -16.41
N ASN A 29 -24.35 -10.36 -15.94
CA ASN A 29 -25.69 -9.99 -15.46
C ASN A 29 -26.49 -9.09 -16.44
N GLY A 30 -26.37 -9.33 -17.75
CA GLY A 30 -27.04 -8.55 -18.79
C GLY A 30 -26.42 -7.17 -19.08
N SER A 31 -25.32 -6.82 -18.44
CA SER A 31 -24.52 -5.63 -18.76
C SER A 31 -23.33 -6.04 -19.63
N GLU A 32 -23.21 -5.46 -20.81
CA GLU A 32 -22.06 -5.65 -21.71
C GLU A 32 -20.90 -4.74 -21.32
N GLY A 33 -19.66 -5.18 -21.60
CA GLY A 33 -18.47 -4.35 -21.39
C GLY A 33 -18.04 -4.21 -19.94
N VAL A 34 -18.39 -5.17 -19.07
CA VAL A 34 -17.95 -5.17 -17.67
C VAL A 34 -16.46 -5.51 -17.62
N PRO A 35 -15.61 -4.61 -17.09
CA PRO A 35 -14.18 -4.86 -17.02
C PRO A 35 -13.84 -5.85 -15.90
N VAL A 36 -13.11 -6.90 -16.24
CA VAL A 36 -12.70 -8.00 -15.36
C VAL A 36 -11.19 -8.17 -15.48
N TYR A 37 -10.49 -8.31 -14.35
CA TYR A 37 -9.07 -8.65 -14.34
C TYR A 37 -8.79 -9.91 -13.53
N GLU A 38 -7.77 -10.65 -13.93
CA GLU A 38 -7.22 -11.82 -13.26
C GLU A 38 -5.70 -11.65 -13.17
N VAL A 39 -5.09 -12.08 -12.07
CA VAL A 39 -3.64 -12.06 -11.88
C VAL A 39 -3.14 -13.46 -11.60
N LYS A 40 -2.17 -13.92 -12.38
CA LYS A 40 -1.49 -15.21 -12.20
C LYS A 40 -0.01 -14.99 -11.99
N VAL A 41 0.58 -15.77 -11.08
CA VAL A 41 2.03 -15.89 -10.91
C VAL A 41 2.38 -17.36 -11.13
N LYS A 42 3.19 -17.62 -12.16
CA LYS A 42 3.44 -18.94 -12.72
C LYS A 42 2.09 -19.59 -13.08
N GLU A 43 1.80 -20.78 -12.56
CA GLU A 43 0.54 -21.49 -12.77
C GLU A 43 -0.51 -21.20 -11.67
N ARG A 44 -0.20 -20.36 -10.67
CA ARG A 44 -1.11 -20.06 -9.56
C ARG A 44 -1.88 -18.77 -9.82
N SER A 45 -3.21 -18.82 -9.73
CA SER A 45 -4.04 -17.62 -9.68
C SER A 45 -3.84 -16.91 -8.35
N LEU A 46 -3.23 -15.73 -8.40
CA LEU A 46 -3.05 -14.85 -7.24
C LEU A 46 -4.32 -14.05 -6.97
N LEU A 47 -5.02 -13.65 -8.03
CA LEU A 47 -6.30 -12.97 -7.96
C LEU A 47 -7.22 -13.57 -9.02
N LEU A 48 -8.30 -14.18 -8.56
CA LEU A 48 -9.37 -14.73 -9.41
C LEU A 48 -10.09 -13.62 -10.18
N PRO A 49 -10.77 -13.94 -11.30
CA PRO A 49 -11.48 -12.95 -12.11
C PRO A 49 -12.32 -12.00 -11.25
N SER A 50 -11.98 -10.72 -11.29
CA SER A 50 -12.59 -9.68 -10.45
C SER A 50 -12.99 -8.47 -11.26
N THR A 51 -14.20 -7.97 -11.01
CA THR A 51 -14.68 -6.66 -11.50
C THR A 51 -14.30 -5.52 -10.56
N LEU A 52 -13.69 -5.85 -9.42
CA LEU A 52 -13.48 -4.96 -8.29
C LEU A 52 -12.38 -3.95 -8.63
N GLY A 53 -12.78 -2.72 -8.99
CA GLY A 53 -11.90 -1.56 -9.05
C GLY A 53 -11.64 -0.96 -10.43
N LEU A 54 -12.17 -1.58 -11.49
CA LEU A 54 -12.11 -1.02 -12.84
C LEU A 54 -13.33 -0.12 -13.06
N MET A 55 -13.11 1.19 -13.17
CA MET A 55 -14.14 2.15 -13.56
C MET A 55 -13.70 2.85 -14.84
N LEU A 56 -14.42 2.60 -15.93
CA LEU A 56 -14.19 3.29 -17.20
C LEU A 56 -14.88 4.66 -17.14
N GLU A 57 -14.11 5.74 -17.19
CA GLU A 57 -14.66 7.07 -17.42
C GLU A 57 -15.18 7.12 -18.87
N GLN A 58 -16.49 7.29 -19.05
CA GLN A 58 -17.08 7.50 -20.38
C GLN A 58 -16.67 8.88 -20.89
N ARG A 59 -15.49 9.00 -21.52
CA ARG A 59 -15.09 10.23 -22.20
C ARG A 59 -15.71 10.31 -23.59
N ARG A 60 -16.33 11.46 -23.86
CA ARG A 60 -16.69 11.92 -25.21
C ARG A 60 -15.46 11.92 -26.12
N THR A 61 -15.47 11.02 -27.11
CA THR A 61 -14.89 11.11 -28.47
C THR A 61 -13.40 11.42 -28.64
N GLY A 62 -12.65 10.48 -29.24
CA GLY A 62 -11.73 10.80 -30.34
C GLY A 62 -10.22 10.58 -30.18
N ALA A 63 -9.68 10.33 -28.98
CA ALA A 63 -8.24 10.18 -28.80
C ALA A 63 -7.80 8.70 -28.72
N ARG A 64 -6.73 8.34 -29.45
CA ARG A 64 -6.10 7.00 -29.37
C ARG A 64 -5.58 6.75 -27.94
N PRO A 65 -5.86 5.59 -27.32
CA PRO A 65 -5.34 5.28 -25.99
C PRO A 65 -3.82 5.13 -26.03
N ARG A 66 -3.11 5.92 -25.23
CA ARG A 66 -1.69 5.69 -24.92
C ARG A 66 -1.59 4.77 -23.72
N LEU A 67 -0.59 3.88 -23.71
CA LEU A 67 -0.29 2.94 -22.63
C LEU A 67 -0.32 3.67 -21.27
N LEU A 68 -1.19 3.23 -20.37
CA LEU A 68 -1.18 3.61 -18.97
C LEU A 68 0.04 2.97 -18.30
N ARG A 69 0.97 3.78 -17.81
CA ARG A 69 2.19 3.37 -17.09
C ARG A 69 1.92 2.95 -15.63
N GLY A 70 0.69 2.55 -15.34
CA GLY A 70 0.17 2.14 -14.03
C GLY A 70 -1.36 2.03 -14.10
N LEU A 71 -1.92 0.94 -13.57
CA LEU A 71 -3.38 0.73 -13.48
C LEU A 71 -3.83 1.05 -12.06
N LEU A 72 -4.59 2.14 -11.89
CA LEU A 72 -5.16 2.56 -10.62
C LEU A 72 -6.60 2.02 -10.52
N LEU A 73 -6.91 1.23 -9.50
CA LEU A 73 -8.23 0.63 -9.33
C LEU A 73 -8.89 1.10 -8.03
N ARG A 74 -10.01 1.84 -8.13
CA ARG A 74 -10.80 2.31 -6.96
C ARG A 74 -12.09 1.49 -6.87
N LEU A 75 -12.30 0.83 -5.74
CA LEU A 75 -13.42 -0.08 -5.50
C LEU A 75 -14.68 0.70 -5.09
N ARG A 76 -15.85 0.28 -5.56
CA ARG A 76 -17.13 0.61 -4.92
C ARG A 76 -18.07 -0.59 -5.05
N GLU A 77 -18.63 -1.05 -3.95
CA GLU A 77 -19.67 -2.09 -3.97
C GLU A 77 -21.05 -1.43 -3.97
N ARG A 78 -21.97 -1.92 -4.81
CA ARG A 78 -23.39 -1.54 -4.75
C ARG A 78 -24.13 -2.61 -3.94
N SER A 79 -24.17 -2.46 -2.63
CA SER A 79 -25.00 -3.30 -1.77
C SER A 79 -26.47 -2.90 -1.91
N GLY A 80 -27.29 -3.87 -2.29
CA GLY A 80 -28.74 -3.73 -2.32
C GLY A 80 -29.27 -3.42 -0.92
N GLY A 81 -29.85 -2.23 -0.77
CA GLY A 81 -30.91 -1.95 0.20
C GLY A 81 -30.63 -2.26 1.66
N ARG A 82 -29.56 -1.71 2.27
CA ARG A 82 -29.55 -1.24 3.67
C ARG A 82 -28.30 -0.41 3.91
N ARG A 83 -28.52 0.83 4.34
CA ARG A 83 -27.51 1.87 4.55
C ARG A 83 -26.75 1.61 5.85
N LEU A 84 -25.56 1.02 5.74
CA LEU A 84 -24.46 1.14 6.69
C LEU A 84 -23.19 1.34 5.84
N GLU A 85 -22.92 2.60 5.48
CA GLU A 85 -21.71 2.98 4.73
C GLU A 85 -20.54 3.11 5.71
N LEU A 86 -19.70 2.09 5.76
CA LEU A 86 -18.28 2.22 6.11
C LEU A 86 -17.49 1.41 5.07
N ASP A 87 -17.36 1.97 3.86
CA ASP A 87 -16.60 1.36 2.74
C ASP A 87 -15.12 1.72 2.87
N PHE A 88 -14.46 1.26 3.94
CA PHE A 88 -13.01 1.43 4.11
C PHE A 88 -12.28 0.28 3.42
N ARG A 89 -11.88 0.49 2.16
CA ARG A 89 -11.01 -0.47 1.46
C ARG A 89 -9.73 0.23 0.99
N ALA A 90 -8.60 -0.21 1.54
CA ALA A 90 -7.27 0.24 1.14
C ALA A 90 -7.00 -0.02 -0.35
N TRP A 91 -6.13 0.79 -0.94
CA TRP A 91 -5.72 0.63 -2.33
C TRP A 91 -5.02 -0.71 -2.57
N ARG A 92 -5.29 -1.32 -3.72
CA ARG A 92 -4.58 -2.48 -4.22
C ARG A 92 -3.66 -1.99 -5.32
N VAL A 93 -2.35 -2.10 -5.09
CA VAL A 93 -1.34 -1.46 -5.94
C VAL A 93 -0.44 -2.51 -6.55
N MET A 94 -0.19 -2.39 -7.86
CA MET A 94 0.87 -3.11 -8.53
C MET A 94 1.84 -2.10 -9.13
N ILE A 95 3.08 -2.11 -8.63
CA ILE A 95 4.17 -1.29 -9.17
C ILE A 95 4.95 -2.17 -10.15
N THR A 96 5.08 -1.72 -11.39
CA THR A 96 5.90 -2.39 -12.40
C THR A 96 7.08 -1.50 -12.78
N GLY A 97 8.13 -2.09 -13.32
CA GLY A 97 9.37 -1.43 -13.74
C GLY A 97 10.07 -2.26 -14.81
N ASP A 98 10.77 -1.60 -15.72
CA ASP A 98 11.56 -2.28 -16.77
C ASP A 98 12.93 -2.70 -16.22
N GLN A 99 13.44 -1.99 -15.20
CA GLN A 99 14.66 -2.29 -14.46
C GLN A 99 14.40 -2.30 -12.94
N PRO A 100 15.22 -2.98 -12.12
CA PRO A 100 15.03 -3.03 -10.67
C PRO A 100 14.99 -1.65 -9.99
N GLY A 101 15.76 -0.68 -10.49
CA GLY A 101 15.76 0.70 -9.97
C GLY A 101 14.42 1.41 -10.10
N ASP A 102 13.64 1.10 -11.13
CA ASP A 102 12.32 1.70 -11.37
C ASP A 102 11.35 1.44 -10.21
N LEU A 103 11.49 0.31 -9.51
CA LEU A 103 10.62 -0.03 -8.38
C LEU A 103 10.90 0.86 -7.16
N LEU A 104 12.16 1.23 -6.94
CA LEU A 104 12.56 2.15 -5.88
C LEU A 104 12.15 3.58 -6.20
N GLU A 105 12.35 4.01 -7.45
CA GLU A 105 12.04 5.37 -7.90
C GLU A 105 10.53 5.65 -7.93
N ARG A 106 9.69 4.63 -8.08
CA ARG A 106 8.21 4.75 -8.11
C ARG A 106 7.54 4.52 -6.74
N ASN A 107 8.30 4.61 -5.65
CA ASN A 107 7.77 4.42 -4.30
C ASN A 107 6.79 5.54 -3.87
N ASP A 108 6.85 6.69 -4.53
CA ASP A 108 5.95 7.84 -4.35
C ASP A 108 4.50 7.49 -4.67
N MET A 109 4.26 6.49 -5.53
CA MET A 109 2.91 6.02 -5.84
C MET A 109 2.17 5.56 -4.58
N ILE A 110 2.84 4.95 -3.61
CA ILE A 110 2.21 4.56 -2.33
C ILE A 110 1.82 5.81 -1.52
N LEU A 111 2.68 6.83 -1.50
CA LEU A 111 2.39 8.09 -0.81
C LEU A 111 1.20 8.83 -1.46
N ASN A 112 1.17 8.89 -2.78
CA ASN A 112 0.13 9.57 -3.57
C ASN A 112 -1.27 8.94 -3.44
N LEU A 113 -1.34 7.71 -2.92
CA LEU A 113 -2.60 7.01 -2.67
C LEU A 113 -3.17 7.27 -1.28
N ASN A 114 -2.42 7.93 -0.39
CA ASN A 114 -2.94 8.35 0.90
C ASN A 114 -3.76 9.62 0.77
N GLU A 115 -4.65 9.85 1.74
CA GLU A 115 -5.24 11.17 1.91
C GLU A 115 -4.14 12.22 2.14
N PRO A 116 -4.36 13.48 1.73
CA PRO A 116 -3.43 14.57 2.05
C PRO A 116 -3.15 14.63 3.55
N CYS A 117 -1.95 15.10 3.93
CA CYS A 117 -1.57 15.20 5.34
C CYS A 117 -2.63 15.98 6.14
N ALA A 118 -3.18 15.36 7.17
CA ALA A 118 -4.21 15.96 8.02
C ALA A 118 -3.67 17.01 9.02
N ILE A 119 -2.35 17.16 9.12
CA ILE A 119 -1.69 18.06 10.06
C ILE A 119 -1.16 19.27 9.31
N GLU A 120 -1.63 20.47 9.67
CA GLU A 120 -1.25 21.72 9.01
C GLU A 120 0.13 22.22 9.43
N ASP A 121 0.42 22.22 10.74
CA ASP A 121 1.72 22.66 11.27
C ASP A 121 2.63 21.47 11.56
N LEU A 122 3.61 21.28 10.67
CA LEU A 122 4.61 20.22 10.76
C LEU A 122 5.93 20.69 11.38
N ARG A 123 6.05 21.94 11.84
CA ARG A 123 7.34 22.50 12.30
C ARG A 123 7.91 21.79 13.51
N TRP A 124 7.08 21.14 14.32
CA TRP A 124 7.51 20.37 15.50
C TRP A 124 8.04 18.98 15.12
N ILE A 125 7.72 18.47 13.93
CA ILE A 125 8.29 17.23 13.40
C ILE A 125 9.71 17.53 12.93
N LYS A 126 10.69 17.02 13.66
CA LYS A 126 12.11 17.24 13.40
C LYS A 126 12.76 15.91 13.01
N PRO A 127 13.03 15.66 11.72
CA PRO A 127 13.82 14.49 11.32
C PRO A 127 15.22 14.57 11.90
N GLY A 128 15.78 13.43 12.28
CA GLY A 128 17.13 13.37 12.81
C GLY A 128 17.63 11.95 12.99
N LYS A 129 18.90 11.84 13.36
CA LYS A 129 19.52 10.55 13.73
C LYS A 129 19.40 10.37 15.23
N LEU A 130 19.17 9.14 15.65
CA LEU A 130 19.11 8.75 17.06
C LEU A 130 20.26 7.81 17.43
N LEU A 131 20.67 7.86 18.69
CA LEU A 131 21.49 6.85 19.34
C LEU A 131 20.60 5.99 20.24
N ARG A 132 20.74 4.67 20.17
CA ARG A 132 19.98 3.73 21.01
C ARG A 132 20.80 3.34 22.23
N ASP A 133 20.29 3.62 23.42
CA ASP A 133 20.86 3.11 24.67
C ASP A 133 20.36 1.68 24.92
N MET A 134 21.30 0.75 25.03
CA MET A 134 21.06 -0.65 25.32
C MET A 134 21.37 -1.03 26.77
N THR A 135 21.99 -0.12 27.52
CA THR A 135 22.36 -0.35 28.92
C THR A 135 21.16 -0.22 29.85
N LEU A 136 20.21 0.66 29.49
CA LEU A 136 19.03 0.99 30.28
C LEU A 136 19.39 1.36 31.73
N SER A 137 20.50 2.08 31.88
CA SER A 137 21.05 2.48 33.16
C SER A 137 21.22 4.00 33.21
N ASN A 138 21.18 4.56 34.42
CA ASN A 138 21.38 6.00 34.61
C ASN A 138 22.77 6.48 34.16
N GLU A 139 23.79 5.63 34.22
CA GLU A 139 25.15 5.97 33.78
C GLU A 139 25.23 5.89 32.25
N GLY A 140 24.89 4.75 31.66
CA GLY A 140 24.96 4.56 30.21
C GLY A 140 24.02 5.49 29.44
N GLY A 141 22.86 5.84 30.00
CA GLY A 141 21.97 6.86 29.43
C GLY A 141 22.61 8.24 29.37
N ARG A 142 23.36 8.65 30.41
CA ARG A 142 24.10 9.94 30.40
C ARG A 142 25.25 9.91 29.41
N ASP A 143 26.01 8.82 29.38
CA ASP A 143 27.09 8.64 28.40
C ASP A 143 26.57 8.69 26.95
N CYS A 144 25.41 8.08 26.71
CA CYS A 144 24.73 8.15 25.42
C CYS A 144 24.32 9.59 25.06
N VAL A 145 23.82 10.37 26.03
CA VAL A 145 23.49 11.79 25.83
C VAL A 145 24.73 12.61 25.50
N ASP A 146 25.82 12.44 26.24
CA ASP A 146 27.06 13.17 26.01
C ASP A 146 27.66 12.82 24.64
N PHE A 147 27.66 11.54 24.27
CA PHE A 147 28.11 11.08 22.96
C PHE A 147 27.23 11.62 21.82
N ALA A 148 25.91 11.57 21.99
CA ALA A 148 24.94 12.08 21.03
C ALA A 148 25.13 13.59 20.79
N ALA A 149 25.25 14.36 21.88
CA ALA A 149 25.49 15.80 21.83
C ALA A 149 26.81 16.13 21.13
N LYS A 150 27.88 15.38 21.43
CA LYS A 150 29.20 15.57 20.83
C LYS A 150 29.25 15.29 19.33
N LEU A 151 28.49 14.29 18.86
CA LEU A 151 28.52 13.87 17.44
C LEU A 151 27.35 14.39 16.60
N GLY A 152 26.47 15.21 17.19
CA GLY A 152 25.33 15.80 16.48
C GLY A 152 24.20 14.82 16.18
N PHE A 153 24.01 13.81 17.04
CA PHE A 153 22.74 13.08 17.07
C PHE A 153 21.67 13.95 17.72
N HIS A 154 20.46 13.86 17.19
CA HIS A 154 19.35 14.72 17.63
C HIS A 154 18.56 14.10 18.78
N TYR A 155 18.64 12.78 18.92
CA TYR A 155 17.83 12.00 19.85
C TYR A 155 18.63 10.87 20.51
N VAL A 156 18.23 10.51 21.72
CA VAL A 156 18.62 9.26 22.38
C VAL A 156 17.35 8.47 22.64
N MET A 157 17.33 7.19 22.24
CA MET A 157 16.24 6.27 22.47
C MET A 157 16.60 5.33 23.63
N LEU A 158 15.74 5.27 24.64
CA LEU A 158 15.77 4.22 25.65
C LEU A 158 14.88 3.08 25.15
N ASP A 159 15.45 1.88 25.04
CA ASP A 159 14.71 0.72 24.53
C ASP A 159 13.76 0.09 25.56
N GLY A 160 13.02 -0.94 25.15
CA GLY A 160 12.13 -1.68 26.04
C GLY A 160 12.86 -2.19 27.28
N GLY A 161 12.23 -1.99 28.45
CA GLY A 161 12.79 -2.37 29.75
C GLY A 161 13.21 -1.19 30.64
N TRP A 162 13.25 0.05 30.12
CA TRP A 162 13.50 1.23 30.96
C TRP A 162 12.45 1.43 32.07
N TYR A 163 11.25 0.86 31.87
CA TYR A 163 10.10 0.88 32.76
C TYR A 163 9.94 -0.40 33.61
N GLY A 164 10.96 -1.27 33.63
CA GLY A 164 10.94 -2.57 34.31
C GLY A 164 10.67 -3.75 33.38
N ASN A 165 10.77 -4.97 33.93
CA ASN A 165 10.49 -6.20 33.20
C ASN A 165 8.99 -6.34 32.95
N PRO A 166 8.53 -6.47 31.68
CA PRO A 166 7.10 -6.56 31.37
C PRO A 166 6.38 -7.77 32.00
N GLU A 167 7.12 -8.77 32.47
CA GLU A 167 6.57 -9.95 33.16
C GLU A 167 6.42 -9.74 34.68
N ASP A 168 6.92 -8.63 35.24
CA ASP A 168 6.85 -8.35 36.67
C ASP A 168 5.66 -7.41 36.98
N ASP A 169 4.89 -7.75 38.03
CA ASP A 169 3.75 -6.95 38.54
C ASP A 169 4.14 -5.55 39.06
N LEU A 170 5.43 -5.29 39.21
CA LEU A 170 6.00 -3.99 39.62
C LEU A 170 6.46 -3.13 38.44
N SER A 171 6.32 -3.61 37.20
CA SER A 171 6.62 -2.79 36.03
C SER A 171 5.55 -1.72 35.80
N ASP A 172 5.95 -0.57 35.26
CA ASP A 172 5.01 0.54 34.99
C ASP A 172 4.06 0.26 33.80
N VAL A 173 4.14 -0.94 33.20
CA VAL A 173 3.29 -1.38 32.09
C VAL A 173 2.57 -2.66 32.51
N PRO A 174 1.23 -2.65 32.65
CA PRO A 174 0.51 -3.85 33.03
C PRO A 174 0.71 -4.94 31.97
N SER A 175 0.85 -6.19 32.43
CA SER A 175 0.92 -7.36 31.54
C SER A 175 -0.28 -7.38 30.58
N LEU A 176 0.02 -7.54 29.29
CA LEU A 176 -0.95 -7.53 28.18
C LEU A 176 -1.83 -8.78 28.14
#